data_AF-A0A8H9Y5W9-F1
#
_entry.id   AF-A0A8H9Y5W9-F1
#
_cell.length_a   1.000
_cell.length_b   1.000
_cell.length_c   1.000
_cell.angle_alpha   90.00
_cell.angle_beta   90.00
_cell.angle_gamma   90.00
#
_symmetry.space_group_name_H-M   'P 1'
#
loop_
_entity.id
_entity.type
_entity.pdbx_description
1 polymer ?
#
loop_
_entity_poly.entity_id
_entity_poly.type
_entity_poly.pdbx_seq_one_letter_code
_entity_poly.pdbx_strand_id
1 'polypeptide(L)'
;MSAISAQVVGETPGDRALPDVPATAPGTTQTAALEAILDTIDRSIVDCLHRSSVWSRMADGTLPGAGRAGYLEQHWEGMRVLSSVAARFPGVDPVFRRALREATTRLGRALDNAHASPRWRDHHVTMPSMLQFRRRVVEMADEQDALAFAAHAYARCAAAAVSPFPLGDMPTAATLRSALASMALRGHADGDLAEEVLTEELSAALVLVLAHGSDVCRAYQGIDAASSCSVTAAAIRRALG
;
A
#
# COMPACT_ATOMS: atom_id res chain seq x y z
N MET A 1 74.69 20.81 -40.46
CA MET A 1 73.90 19.60 -40.75
C MET A 1 72.72 19.58 -39.80
N SER A 2 71.51 19.46 -40.36
CA SER A 2 70.20 19.52 -39.70
C SER A 2 69.85 18.28 -38.86
N ALA A 3 68.95 18.48 -37.89
CA ALA A 3 67.76 17.67 -37.49
C ALA A 3 67.62 17.62 -35.95
N ILE A 4 66.66 18.29 -35.28
CA ILE A 4 65.19 18.10 -35.14
C ILE A 4 64.81 17.37 -33.82
N SER A 5 64.04 18.08 -32.97
CA SER A 5 62.97 17.69 -31.99
C SER A 5 63.25 16.66 -30.87
N ALA A 6 62.59 16.65 -29.71
CA ALA A 6 61.36 17.28 -29.20
C ALA A 6 61.44 17.49 -27.66
N GLN A 7 60.84 18.57 -27.16
CA GLN A 7 60.40 18.74 -25.76
C GLN A 7 59.07 18.00 -25.55
N VAL A 8 58.89 17.32 -24.42
CA VAL A 8 57.59 17.20 -23.72
C VAL A 8 57.82 17.18 -22.21
N VAL A 9 57.30 18.21 -21.55
CA VAL A 9 57.07 18.34 -20.10
C VAL A 9 55.84 17.49 -19.77
N GLY A 10 55.91 16.64 -18.75
CA GLY A 10 54.79 15.81 -18.29
C GLY A 10 54.58 15.98 -16.80
N GLU A 11 53.68 16.88 -16.44
CA GLU A 11 53.14 17.09 -15.10
C GLU A 11 52.55 15.79 -14.53
N THR A 12 52.82 15.51 -13.26
CA THR A 12 52.13 14.48 -12.46
C THR A 12 50.62 14.76 -12.42
N PRO A 13 49.74 13.80 -12.76
CA PRO A 13 48.31 13.99 -12.65
C PRO A 13 47.93 14.05 -11.17
N GLY A 14 47.55 15.24 -10.71
CA GLY A 14 46.92 15.43 -9.41
C GLY A 14 45.58 14.71 -9.34
N ASP A 15 45.21 14.34 -8.11
CA ASP A 15 43.87 13.96 -7.69
C ASP A 15 42.82 14.84 -8.39
N ARG A 16 42.20 14.31 -9.44
CA ARG A 16 40.90 14.80 -9.89
C ARG A 16 39.89 14.28 -8.89
N ALA A 17 39.68 15.07 -7.83
CA ALA A 17 38.43 15.01 -7.09
C ALA A 17 37.29 14.98 -8.12
N LEU A 18 36.50 13.90 -8.09
CA LEU A 18 35.24 13.85 -8.81
C LEU A 18 34.44 15.10 -8.42
N PRO A 19 33.86 15.85 -9.36
CA PRO A 19 33.02 16.97 -8.99
C PRO A 19 31.87 16.43 -8.13
N ASP A 20 31.77 16.93 -6.89
CA ASP A 20 30.57 16.83 -6.09
C ASP A 20 29.42 17.38 -6.95
N VAL A 21 28.61 16.49 -7.51
CA VAL A 21 27.35 16.88 -8.14
C VAL A 21 26.46 17.27 -6.96
N PRO A 22 26.10 18.55 -6.79
CA PRO A 22 25.16 18.91 -5.75
C PRO A 22 23.85 18.22 -6.10
N ALA A 23 23.27 17.51 -5.13
CA ALA A 23 21.90 17.02 -5.24
C ALA A 23 20.99 18.23 -5.47
N THR A 24 20.67 18.53 -6.73
CA THR A 24 19.73 19.57 -7.09
C THR A 24 18.40 19.17 -6.49
N ALA A 25 17.90 19.99 -5.55
CA ALA A 25 16.57 19.79 -5.02
C ALA A 25 15.58 19.65 -6.19
N PRO A 26 14.66 18.67 -6.15
CA PRO A 26 13.72 18.46 -7.23
C PRO A 26 12.99 19.76 -7.54
N GLY A 27 12.88 20.09 -8.83
CA GLY A 27 12.24 21.32 -9.27
C GLY A 27 10.77 21.35 -8.86
N THR A 28 10.21 22.54 -8.61
CA THR A 28 8.78 22.72 -8.28
C THR A 28 7.85 22.05 -9.30
N THR A 29 8.25 22.00 -10.57
CA THR A 29 7.52 21.31 -11.65
C THR A 29 7.44 19.79 -11.46
N GLN A 30 8.53 19.15 -11.04
CA GLN A 30 8.57 17.68 -10.83
C GLN A 30 7.71 17.27 -9.62
N THR A 31 7.70 18.10 -8.58
CA THR A 31 6.82 17.88 -7.42
C THR A 31 5.35 17.97 -7.84
N ALA A 32 4.98 18.96 -8.65
CA ALA A 32 3.62 19.13 -9.14
C ALA A 32 3.18 17.97 -10.07
N ALA A 33 4.08 17.43 -10.89
CA ALA A 33 3.78 16.30 -11.77
C ALA A 33 3.50 15.00 -10.98
N LEU A 34 4.33 14.69 -9.97
CA LEU A 34 4.08 13.56 -9.06
C LEU A 34 2.80 13.72 -8.25
N GLU A 35 2.48 14.93 -7.79
CA GLU A 35 1.20 15.19 -7.13
C GLU A 35 0.01 14.93 -8.06
N ALA A 36 0.11 15.30 -9.34
CA ALA A 36 -0.93 15.01 -10.34
C ALA A 36 -1.06 13.49 -10.64
N ILE A 37 0.04 12.74 -10.60
CA ILE A 37 0.02 11.27 -10.68
C ILE A 37 -0.71 10.70 -9.46
N LEU A 38 -0.38 11.15 -8.26
CA LEU A 38 -1.06 10.69 -7.04
C LEU A 38 -2.56 11.04 -7.04
N ASP A 39 -2.97 12.18 -7.60
CA ASP A 39 -4.40 12.51 -7.82
C ASP A 39 -5.08 11.53 -8.79
N THR A 40 -4.36 11.14 -9.83
CA THR A 40 -4.85 10.18 -10.82
C THR A 40 -4.94 8.78 -10.23
N ILE A 41 -3.98 8.38 -9.41
CA ILE A 41 -3.99 7.10 -8.71
C ILE A 41 -5.11 7.05 -7.68
N ASP A 42 -5.34 8.10 -6.89
CA ASP A 42 -6.45 8.10 -5.91
C ASP A 42 -7.80 7.91 -6.60
N ARG A 43 -8.03 8.63 -7.71
CA ARG A 43 -9.23 8.42 -8.54
C ARG A 43 -9.29 7.00 -9.09
N SER A 44 -8.18 6.47 -9.58
CA SER A 44 -8.10 5.12 -10.12
C SER A 44 -8.38 4.05 -9.06
N ILE A 45 -7.88 4.21 -7.83
CA ILE A 45 -8.16 3.31 -6.70
C ILE A 45 -9.66 3.29 -6.44
N VAL A 46 -10.29 4.46 -6.31
CA VAL A 46 -11.74 4.59 -6.10
C VAL A 46 -12.52 3.92 -7.25
N ASP A 47 -12.20 4.29 -8.50
CA ASP A 47 -12.91 3.80 -9.68
C ASP A 47 -12.75 2.29 -9.88
N CYS A 48 -11.56 1.74 -9.63
CA CYS A 48 -11.31 0.31 -9.71
C CYS A 48 -12.03 -0.45 -8.59
N LEU A 49 -12.03 0.08 -7.37
CA LEU A 49 -12.78 -0.51 -6.26
C LEU A 49 -14.28 -0.50 -6.52
N HIS A 50 -14.85 0.63 -6.96
CA HIS A 50 -16.27 0.75 -7.29
C HIS A 50 -16.71 -0.22 -8.41
N ARG A 51 -15.83 -0.49 -9.38
CA ARG A 51 -16.08 -1.47 -10.45
C ARG A 51 -15.79 -2.91 -10.06
N SER A 52 -15.20 -3.16 -8.89
CA SER A 52 -14.86 -4.50 -8.46
C SER A 52 -16.10 -5.33 -8.09
N SER A 53 -16.02 -6.64 -8.28
CA SER A 53 -17.12 -7.55 -7.93
C SER A 53 -17.46 -7.53 -6.44
N VAL A 54 -16.46 -7.38 -5.57
CA VAL A 54 -16.69 -7.29 -4.13
C VAL A 54 -17.50 -6.06 -3.77
N TRP A 55 -17.23 -4.94 -4.44
CA TRP A 55 -17.97 -3.71 -4.20
C TRP A 55 -19.40 -3.78 -4.72
N SER A 56 -19.59 -4.26 -5.95
CA SER A 56 -20.93 -4.50 -6.50
C SER A 56 -21.76 -5.35 -5.54
N ARG A 57 -21.20 -6.48 -5.07
CA ARG A 57 -21.90 -7.40 -4.17
C ARG A 57 -22.14 -6.83 -2.76
N MET A 58 -21.27 -5.92 -2.30
CA MET A 58 -21.51 -5.18 -1.07
C MET A 58 -22.65 -4.18 -1.23
N ALA A 59 -22.67 -3.45 -2.34
CA ALA A 59 -23.65 -2.41 -2.63
C ALA A 59 -25.07 -2.96 -2.87
N ASP A 60 -25.17 -4.07 -3.61
CA ASP A 60 -26.46 -4.74 -3.88
C ASP A 60 -26.91 -5.72 -2.79
N GLY A 61 -26.08 -5.93 -1.75
CA GLY A 61 -26.36 -6.78 -0.60
C GLY A 61 -26.19 -8.29 -0.84
N THR A 62 -25.73 -8.72 -2.02
CA THR A 62 -25.52 -10.14 -2.37
C THR A 62 -24.25 -10.75 -1.77
N LEU A 63 -23.36 -9.94 -1.17
CA LEU A 63 -22.27 -10.43 -0.32
C LEU A 63 -22.80 -10.62 1.11
N PRO A 64 -22.82 -11.85 1.66
CA PRO A 64 -23.29 -12.09 3.03
C PRO A 64 -22.46 -11.33 4.07
N GLY A 65 -23.02 -11.15 5.28
CA GLY A 65 -22.36 -10.41 6.37
C GLY A 65 -20.98 -10.96 6.73
N ALA A 66 -20.82 -12.29 6.71
CA ALA A 66 -19.52 -12.93 6.90
C ALA A 66 -18.50 -12.62 5.78
N GLY A 67 -18.95 -12.50 4.52
CA GLY A 67 -18.10 -12.08 3.41
C GLY A 67 -17.67 -10.62 3.50
N ARG A 68 -18.59 -9.76 3.96
CA ARG A 68 -18.34 -8.36 4.28
C ARG A 68 -17.28 -8.20 5.37
N ALA A 69 -17.41 -8.93 6.48
CA ALA A 69 -16.39 -8.97 7.52
C ALA A 69 -15.06 -9.53 7.00
N GLY A 70 -15.11 -10.65 6.26
CA GLY A 70 -13.94 -11.26 5.64
C GLY A 70 -13.16 -10.32 4.72
N TYR A 71 -13.83 -9.42 4.00
CA TYR A 71 -13.18 -8.36 3.22
C TYR A 71 -12.39 -7.38 4.09
N LEU A 72 -12.99 -6.90 5.18
CA LEU A 72 -12.30 -6.04 6.15
C LEU A 72 -11.14 -6.74 6.84
N GLU A 73 -11.29 -8.03 7.16
CA GLU A 73 -10.22 -8.84 7.73
C GLU A 73 -9.00 -8.90 6.80
N GLN A 74 -9.18 -8.99 5.48
CA GLN A 74 -8.05 -8.98 4.54
C GLN A 74 -7.35 -7.61 4.48
N HIS A 75 -8.09 -6.52 4.65
CA HIS A 75 -7.49 -5.18 4.80
C HIS A 75 -6.70 -5.06 6.10
N TRP A 76 -7.27 -5.49 7.22
CA TRP A 76 -6.58 -5.53 8.50
C TRP A 76 -5.29 -6.35 8.43
N GLU A 77 -5.35 -7.53 7.84
CA GLU A 77 -4.21 -8.43 7.67
C GLU A 77 -3.12 -7.79 6.82
N GLY A 78 -3.49 -7.12 5.73
CA GLY A 78 -2.54 -6.37 4.89
C GLY A 78 -1.82 -5.26 5.65
N MET A 79 -2.57 -4.46 6.44
CA MET A 79 -1.97 -3.41 7.29
C MET A 79 -1.05 -4.00 8.36
N ARG A 80 -1.45 -5.12 8.97
CA ARG A 80 -0.67 -5.81 9.99
C ARG A 80 0.66 -6.33 9.45
N VAL A 81 0.65 -6.94 8.26
CA VAL A 81 1.84 -7.44 7.57
C VAL A 81 2.81 -6.29 7.28
N LEU A 82 2.32 -5.23 6.64
CA LEU A 82 3.12 -4.04 6.35
C LEU A 82 3.68 -3.44 7.65
N SER A 83 2.85 -3.27 8.69
CA SER A 83 3.29 -2.71 9.97
C SER A 83 4.41 -3.54 10.62
N SER A 84 4.30 -4.88 10.58
CA SER A 84 5.31 -5.79 11.13
C SER A 84 6.64 -5.75 10.38
N VAL A 85 6.61 -5.60 9.06
CA VAL A 85 7.83 -5.47 8.24
C VAL A 85 8.43 -4.08 8.39
N ALA A 86 7.61 -3.02 8.36
CA ALA A 86 8.06 -1.64 8.54
C ALA A 86 8.79 -1.39 9.86
N ALA A 87 8.47 -2.15 10.92
CA ALA A 87 9.16 -2.08 12.20
C ALA A 87 10.63 -2.55 12.13
N ARG A 88 10.98 -3.36 11.13
CA ARG A 88 12.30 -3.96 10.93
C ARG A 88 13.02 -3.45 9.69
N PHE A 89 12.32 -2.69 8.83
CA PHE A 89 12.85 -2.16 7.59
C PHE A 89 13.26 -0.68 7.78
N PRO A 90 14.57 -0.35 7.89
CA PRO A 90 15.03 0.99 8.24
C PRO A 90 14.63 2.08 7.23
N GLY A 91 14.60 1.75 5.94
CA GLY A 91 14.30 2.67 4.84
C GLY A 91 12.86 3.19 4.79
N VAL A 92 11.94 2.61 5.56
CA VAL A 92 10.54 3.06 5.59
C VAL A 92 10.42 4.39 6.34
N ASP A 93 9.78 5.38 5.70
CA ASP A 93 9.52 6.67 6.32
C ASP A 93 8.65 6.51 7.61
N PRO A 94 8.98 7.18 8.72
CA PRO A 94 8.22 7.11 9.97
C PRO A 94 6.72 7.42 9.82
N VAL A 95 6.33 8.25 8.85
CA VAL A 95 4.92 8.57 8.58
C VAL A 95 4.16 7.32 8.17
N PHE A 96 4.71 6.48 7.28
CA PHE A 96 4.10 5.20 6.90
C PHE A 96 4.02 4.24 8.10
N ARG A 97 5.07 4.16 8.92
CA ARG A 97 5.05 3.31 10.13
C ARG A 97 3.91 3.70 11.07
N ARG A 98 3.71 5.00 11.28
CA ARG A 98 2.63 5.53 12.12
C ARG A 98 1.26 5.22 11.51
N ALA A 99 1.07 5.57 10.24
CA ALA A 99 -0.20 5.35 9.54
C ALA A 99 -0.63 3.88 9.54
N LEU A 100 0.29 2.95 9.29
CA LEU A 100 0.01 1.52 9.29
C LEU A 100 -0.42 1.01 10.68
N ARG A 101 0.22 1.46 11.76
CA ARG A 101 -0.17 1.08 13.13
C ARG A 101 -1.56 1.61 13.48
N GLU A 102 -1.84 2.87 13.12
CA GLU A 102 -3.14 3.49 13.36
C GLU A 102 -4.24 2.80 12.55
N ALA A 103 -4.03 2.57 11.25
CA ALA A 103 -4.95 1.87 10.38
C ALA A 103 -5.23 0.44 10.87
N THR A 104 -4.19 -0.32 11.24
CA THR A 104 -4.32 -1.68 11.79
C THR A 104 -5.17 -1.67 13.07
N THR A 105 -4.93 -0.70 13.97
CA THR A 105 -5.67 -0.59 15.23
C THR A 105 -7.15 -0.27 14.98
N ARG A 106 -7.43 0.69 14.07
CA ARG A 106 -8.81 1.10 13.74
C ARG A 106 -9.60 -0.02 13.07
N LEU A 107 -9.03 -0.66 12.05
CA LEU A 107 -9.63 -1.82 11.40
C LEU A 107 -9.86 -2.96 12.41
N GLY A 108 -8.90 -3.19 13.31
CA GLY A 108 -9.02 -4.19 14.37
C GLY A 108 -10.23 -3.93 15.27
N ARG A 109 -10.42 -2.68 15.73
CA ARG A 109 -11.58 -2.30 16.55
C ARG A 109 -12.90 -2.39 15.79
N ALA A 110 -12.91 -2.01 14.52
CA ALA A 110 -14.10 -2.13 13.67
C ALA A 110 -14.53 -3.60 13.53
N LEU A 111 -13.56 -4.50 13.35
CA LEU A 111 -13.80 -5.95 13.31
C LEU A 111 -14.22 -6.50 14.69
N ASP A 112 -13.63 -6.03 15.79
CA ASP A 112 -14.06 -6.42 17.14
C ASP A 112 -15.55 -6.12 17.36
N ASN A 113 -16.02 -4.97 16.87
CA ASN A 113 -17.44 -4.60 16.90
C ASN A 113 -18.27 -5.47 15.95
N ALA A 114 -17.80 -5.71 14.72
CA ALA A 114 -18.52 -6.52 13.72
C ALA A 114 -18.71 -7.98 14.15
N HIS A 115 -17.72 -8.54 14.85
CA HIS A 115 -17.76 -9.91 15.38
C HIS A 115 -18.27 -9.99 16.83
N ALA A 116 -18.55 -8.86 17.48
CA ALA A 116 -18.87 -8.75 18.90
C ALA A 116 -17.85 -9.42 19.84
N SER A 117 -16.60 -9.59 19.40
CA SER A 117 -15.54 -10.29 20.14
C SER A 117 -14.20 -10.15 19.44
N PRO A 118 -13.06 -9.99 20.15
CA PRO A 118 -11.74 -9.96 19.53
C PRO A 118 -11.24 -11.33 19.04
N ARG A 119 -11.94 -12.42 19.38
CA ARG A 119 -11.56 -13.81 19.04
C ARG A 119 -11.65 -14.12 17.55
N TRP A 120 -12.22 -13.23 16.73
CA TRP A 120 -12.18 -13.38 15.27
C TRP A 120 -10.75 -13.51 14.75
N ARG A 121 -9.75 -12.91 15.43
CA ARG A 121 -8.33 -13.04 15.08
C ARG A 121 -7.82 -14.48 15.15
N ASP A 122 -8.39 -15.30 16.03
CA ASP A 122 -8.03 -16.71 16.19
C ASP A 122 -8.58 -17.58 15.04
N HIS A 123 -9.61 -17.08 14.35
CA HIS A 123 -10.34 -17.79 13.30
C HIS A 123 -10.19 -17.13 11.92
N HIS A 124 -9.48 -16.00 11.83
CA HIS A 124 -9.23 -15.28 10.60
C HIS A 124 -8.53 -16.19 9.58
N VAL A 125 -9.10 -16.26 8.38
CA VAL A 125 -8.52 -17.01 7.27
C VAL A 125 -7.85 -16.04 6.31
N THR A 126 -6.53 -16.23 6.13
CA THR A 126 -5.74 -15.51 5.13
C THR A 126 -6.07 -16.04 3.74
N MET A 127 -6.53 -15.16 2.85
CA MET A 127 -6.86 -15.51 1.47
C MET A 127 -5.62 -15.77 0.60
N PRO A 128 -5.71 -16.53 -0.51
CA PRO A 128 -4.55 -16.83 -1.36
C PRO A 128 -3.75 -15.61 -1.85
N SER A 129 -4.42 -14.55 -2.29
CA SER A 129 -3.80 -13.27 -2.68
C SER A 129 -3.00 -12.63 -1.54
N MET A 130 -3.43 -12.82 -0.28
CA MET A 130 -2.69 -12.32 0.87
C MET A 130 -1.37 -13.08 1.11
N LEU A 131 -1.26 -14.34 0.68
CA LEU A 131 0.02 -15.07 0.72
C LEU A 131 1.01 -14.55 -0.34
N GLN A 132 0.51 -14.13 -1.50
CA GLN A 132 1.33 -13.46 -2.52
C GLN A 132 1.77 -12.07 -2.02
N PHE A 133 0.84 -11.30 -1.45
CA PHE A 133 1.14 -10.01 -0.85
C PHE A 133 2.20 -10.10 0.25
N ARG A 134 2.07 -11.06 1.19
CA ARG A 134 3.07 -11.27 2.24
C ARG A 134 4.46 -11.54 1.68
N ARG A 135 4.57 -12.35 0.61
CA ARG A 135 5.84 -12.61 -0.08
C ARG A 135 6.41 -11.34 -0.69
N ARG A 136 5.62 -10.59 -1.46
CA ARG A 136 6.04 -9.32 -2.05
C ARG A 136 6.52 -8.32 -0.99
N VAL A 137 5.85 -8.22 0.16
CA VAL A 137 6.28 -7.31 1.24
C VAL A 137 7.62 -7.71 1.85
N VAL A 138 7.89 -9.01 1.97
CA VAL A 138 9.20 -9.49 2.44
C VAL A 138 10.27 -9.27 1.38
N GLU A 139 9.99 -9.58 0.12
CA GLU A 139 10.90 -9.34 -1.02
C GLU A 139 11.32 -7.87 -1.10
N MET A 140 10.37 -6.91 -1.01
CA MET A 140 10.68 -5.48 -0.98
C MET A 140 11.61 -5.09 0.18
N ALA A 141 11.43 -5.71 1.36
CA ALA A 141 12.31 -5.44 2.49
C ALA A 141 13.71 -6.06 2.32
N ASP A 142 13.79 -7.25 1.74
CA ASP A 142 15.06 -7.93 1.45
C ASP A 142 15.85 -7.17 0.37
N GLU A 143 15.16 -6.66 -0.65
CA GLU A 143 15.70 -5.83 -1.73
C GLU A 143 16.01 -4.39 -1.28
N GLN A 144 15.63 -4.02 -0.05
CA GLN A 144 15.70 -2.64 0.47
C GLN A 144 14.93 -1.62 -0.38
N ASP A 145 13.87 -2.06 -1.08
CA ASP A 145 12.99 -1.21 -1.88
C ASP A 145 11.93 -0.51 -1.01
N ALA A 146 12.33 0.62 -0.45
CA ALA A 146 11.45 1.42 0.40
C ALA A 146 10.34 2.13 -0.39
N LEU A 147 10.55 2.42 -1.68
CA LEU A 147 9.57 3.12 -2.52
C LEU A 147 8.42 2.19 -2.87
N ALA A 148 8.70 0.99 -3.35
CA ALA A 148 7.70 -0.04 -3.58
C ALA A 148 6.91 -0.33 -2.29
N PHE A 149 7.61 -0.50 -1.17
CA PHE A 149 6.96 -0.69 0.13
C PHE A 149 5.99 0.45 0.47
N ALA A 150 6.42 1.69 0.29
CA ALA A 150 5.61 2.88 0.54
C ALA A 150 4.40 2.97 -0.39
N ALA A 151 4.54 2.63 -1.67
CA ALA A 151 3.44 2.56 -2.63
C ALA A 151 2.39 1.52 -2.21
N HIS A 152 2.83 0.33 -1.79
CA HIS A 152 1.93 -0.71 -1.25
C HIS A 152 1.21 -0.29 0.03
N ALA A 153 1.91 0.39 0.95
CA ALA A 153 1.31 0.94 2.17
C ALA A 153 0.29 2.05 1.86
N TYR A 154 0.63 2.93 0.92
CA TYR A 154 -0.22 4.01 0.45
C TYR A 154 -1.52 3.47 -0.16
N ALA A 155 -1.41 2.59 -1.16
CA ALA A 155 -2.57 2.04 -1.87
C ALA A 155 -3.52 1.31 -0.93
N ARG A 156 -2.99 0.57 0.05
CA ARG A 156 -3.79 -0.07 1.10
C ARG A 156 -4.51 0.95 1.98
N CYS A 157 -3.85 2.03 2.40
CA CYS A 157 -4.48 3.06 3.24
C CYS A 157 -5.58 3.79 2.47
N ALA A 158 -5.32 4.16 1.22
CA ALA A 158 -6.29 4.75 0.31
C ALA A 158 -7.50 3.83 0.10
N ALA A 159 -7.27 2.56 -0.23
CA ALA A 159 -8.33 1.57 -0.42
C ALA A 159 -9.18 1.33 0.83
N ALA A 160 -8.54 1.28 2.00
CA ALA A 160 -9.25 1.12 3.27
C ALA A 160 -10.08 2.36 3.61
N ALA A 161 -9.60 3.57 3.33
CA ALA A 161 -10.35 4.80 3.62
C ALA A 161 -11.61 4.98 2.80
N VAL A 162 -11.63 4.45 1.57
CA VAL A 162 -12.82 4.54 0.72
C VAL A 162 -13.80 3.40 0.99
N SER A 163 -13.39 2.37 1.74
CA SER A 163 -14.22 1.20 2.06
C SER A 163 -15.63 1.58 2.54
N PRO A 164 -16.69 0.86 2.12
CA PRO A 164 -18.07 1.21 2.46
C PRO A 164 -18.41 0.99 3.95
N PHE A 165 -17.47 0.46 4.74
CA PHE A 165 -17.65 0.30 6.17
C PHE A 165 -17.28 1.59 6.91
N PRO A 166 -18.00 1.95 7.98
CA PRO A 166 -17.69 3.12 8.77
C PRO A 166 -16.40 2.88 9.59
N LEU A 167 -15.25 3.16 8.99
CA LEU A 167 -13.93 3.01 9.61
C LEU A 167 -13.43 4.30 10.30
N GLY A 168 -14.22 5.38 10.20
CA GLY A 168 -13.83 6.73 10.61
C GLY A 168 -12.74 7.32 9.72
N ASP A 169 -12.10 8.40 10.16
CA ASP A 169 -11.07 9.12 9.39
C ASP A 169 -9.77 8.32 9.29
N MET A 170 -9.70 7.37 8.35
CA MET A 170 -8.49 6.58 8.12
C MET A 170 -7.30 7.50 7.77
N PRO A 171 -6.05 7.09 8.07
CA PRO A 171 -4.88 7.89 7.70
C PRO A 171 -4.74 7.95 6.18
N THR A 172 -5.30 8.98 5.54
CA THR A 172 -5.20 9.20 4.09
C THR A 172 -4.91 10.64 3.70
N ALA A 173 -4.88 11.55 4.67
CA ALA A 173 -4.76 12.97 4.40
C ALA A 173 -3.30 13.35 4.12
N ALA A 174 -3.01 13.84 2.90
CA ALA A 174 -1.87 14.65 2.45
C ALA A 174 -0.43 14.25 2.85
N THR A 175 -0.15 13.95 4.12
CA THR A 175 1.18 13.61 4.64
C THR A 175 1.75 12.33 4.02
N LEU A 176 0.93 11.29 3.80
CA LEU A 176 1.40 10.06 3.12
C LEU A 176 1.72 10.33 1.65
N ARG A 177 0.92 11.17 0.99
CA ARG A 177 1.13 11.59 -0.41
C ARG A 177 2.45 12.34 -0.56
N SER A 178 2.65 13.35 0.28
CA SER A 178 3.88 14.14 0.29
C SER A 178 5.10 13.28 0.59
N ALA A 179 5.01 12.35 1.55
CA ALA A 179 6.09 11.42 1.85
C ALA A 179 6.42 10.51 0.66
N LEU A 180 5.40 9.97 -0.02
CA LEU A 180 5.57 9.09 -1.18
C LEU A 180 6.24 9.82 -2.36
N ALA A 181 5.74 11.00 -2.74
CA ALA A 181 6.34 11.81 -3.79
C ALA A 181 7.80 12.19 -3.46
N SER A 182 8.04 12.57 -2.20
CA SER A 182 9.39 12.89 -1.72
C SER A 182 10.34 11.68 -1.75
N MET A 183 9.84 10.47 -1.48
CA MET A 183 10.63 9.24 -1.62
C MET A 183 10.98 8.93 -3.09
N ALA A 184 10.01 9.08 -4.01
CA ALA A 184 10.25 8.86 -5.43
C ALA A 184 11.35 9.78 -5.98
N LEU A 185 11.28 11.08 -5.67
CA LEU A 185 12.26 12.08 -6.12
C LEU A 185 13.66 11.89 -5.53
N ARG A 186 13.78 11.29 -4.33
CA ARG A 186 15.09 10.98 -3.74
C ARG A 186 15.72 9.72 -4.33
N GLY A 187 14.90 8.76 -4.75
CA GLY A 187 15.37 7.51 -5.34
C GLY A 187 15.82 7.66 -6.80
N HIS A 188 15.30 8.67 -7.50
CA HIS A 188 15.53 8.85 -8.93
C HIS A 188 15.80 10.33 -9.23
N ALA A 189 17.06 10.65 -9.57
CA ALA A 189 17.47 12.01 -9.95
C ALA A 189 16.85 12.46 -11.29
N ASP A 190 16.42 11.50 -12.11
CA ASP A 190 15.59 11.73 -13.28
C ASP A 190 14.11 11.71 -12.86
N GLY A 191 13.45 12.86 -12.99
CA GLY A 191 12.05 13.03 -12.61
C GLY A 191 11.11 12.14 -13.41
N ASP A 192 11.38 11.95 -14.71
CA ASP A 192 10.52 11.13 -15.58
C ASP A 192 10.59 9.65 -15.16
N LEU A 193 11.77 9.17 -14.77
CA LEU A 193 11.95 7.83 -14.22
C LEU A 193 11.26 7.67 -12.84
N ALA A 194 11.27 8.73 -12.01
CA ALA A 194 10.58 8.71 -10.71
C ALA A 194 9.06 8.53 -10.90
N GLU A 195 8.49 9.18 -11.91
CA GLU A 195 7.07 9.09 -12.27
C GLU A 195 6.69 7.69 -12.77
N GLU A 196 7.50 7.11 -13.66
CA GLU A 196 7.27 5.77 -14.22
C GLU A 196 7.30 4.70 -13.13
N VAL A 197 8.37 4.67 -12.33
CA VAL A 197 8.55 3.70 -11.25
C VAL A 197 7.43 3.81 -10.21
N LEU A 198 7.07 5.03 -9.80
CA LEU A 198 5.99 5.22 -8.83
C LEU A 198 4.64 4.72 -9.39
N THR A 199 4.37 4.98 -10.67
CA THR A 199 3.15 4.53 -11.33
C THR A 199 3.08 3.01 -11.43
N GLU A 200 4.19 2.35 -11.75
CA GLU A 200 4.30 0.89 -11.81
C GLU A 200 4.03 0.27 -10.43
N GLU A 201 4.69 0.75 -9.38
CA GLU A 201 4.52 0.20 -8.03
C GLU A 201 3.12 0.44 -7.47
N LEU A 202 2.51 1.61 -7.73
CA LEU A 202 1.13 1.88 -7.34
C LEU A 202 0.12 1.00 -8.10
N SER A 203 0.38 0.73 -9.38
CA SER A 203 -0.45 -0.17 -10.18
C SER A 203 -0.35 -1.61 -9.68
N ALA A 204 0.86 -2.11 -9.40
CA ALA A 204 1.09 -3.41 -8.81
C ALA A 204 0.41 -3.55 -7.43
N ALA A 205 0.50 -2.50 -6.60
CA ALA A 205 -0.17 -2.45 -5.31
C ALA A 205 -1.71 -2.52 -5.43
N LEU A 206 -2.30 -1.78 -6.37
CA LEU A 206 -3.74 -1.79 -6.62
C LEU A 206 -4.21 -3.18 -7.10
N VAL A 207 -3.46 -3.86 -7.96
CA VAL A 207 -3.80 -5.22 -8.40
C VAL A 207 -3.92 -6.17 -7.21
N LEU A 208 -2.99 -6.14 -6.26
CA LEU A 208 -3.04 -6.98 -5.05
C LEU A 208 -4.20 -6.59 -4.11
N VAL A 209 -4.60 -5.32 -4.09
CA VAL A 209 -5.80 -4.87 -3.38
C VAL A 209 -7.06 -5.44 -4.03
N LEU A 210 -7.18 -5.39 -5.36
CA LEU A 210 -8.34 -5.93 -6.07
C LEU A 210 -8.41 -7.47 -5.95
N ALA A 211 -7.26 -8.13 -5.94
CA ALA A 211 -7.16 -9.59 -5.87
C ALA A 211 -7.81 -10.18 -4.61
N HIS A 212 -7.61 -9.58 -3.42
CA HIS A 212 -8.24 -10.12 -2.21
C HIS A 212 -9.75 -9.90 -2.19
N GLY A 213 -10.25 -8.83 -2.81
CA GLY A 213 -11.69 -8.64 -3.01
C GLY A 213 -12.28 -9.77 -3.85
N SER A 214 -11.59 -10.15 -4.93
CA SER A 214 -11.97 -11.30 -5.77
C SER A 214 -11.97 -12.62 -5.00
N ASP A 215 -10.93 -12.86 -4.19
CA ASP A 215 -10.85 -14.05 -3.35
C ASP A 215 -12.00 -14.14 -2.35
N VAL A 216 -12.37 -13.03 -1.71
CA VAL A 216 -13.53 -12.98 -0.81
C VAL A 216 -14.81 -13.30 -1.57
N CYS A 217 -15.04 -12.72 -2.74
CA CYS A 217 -16.22 -13.05 -3.54
C CYS A 217 -16.30 -14.55 -3.86
N ARG A 218 -15.17 -15.17 -4.20
CA ARG A 218 -15.08 -16.59 -4.51
C ARG A 218 -15.34 -17.46 -3.28
N ALA A 219 -14.75 -17.11 -2.14
CA ALA A 219 -14.93 -17.84 -0.87
C ALA A 219 -16.38 -17.83 -0.38
N TYR A 220 -17.13 -16.77 -0.68
CA TYR A 220 -18.54 -16.60 -0.30
C TYR A 220 -19.49 -16.71 -1.50
N GLN A 221 -19.10 -17.45 -2.54
CA GLN A 221 -19.98 -17.75 -3.67
C GLN A 221 -20.99 -18.83 -3.26
N GLY A 222 -22.27 -18.61 -3.53
CA GLY A 222 -23.33 -19.58 -3.22
C GLY A 222 -23.75 -19.64 -1.75
N ILE A 223 -23.20 -18.78 -0.88
CA ILE A 223 -23.65 -18.64 0.50
C ILE A 223 -24.80 -17.62 0.55
N ASP A 224 -25.99 -18.08 0.94
CA ASP A 224 -27.21 -17.26 0.96
C ASP A 224 -27.20 -16.23 2.11
N ALA A 225 -27.73 -15.03 1.88
CA ALA A 225 -27.83 -13.96 2.87
C ALA A 225 -28.66 -14.38 4.11
N ALA A 226 -29.66 -15.24 3.93
CA ALA A 226 -30.48 -15.77 5.01
C ALA A 226 -29.67 -16.59 6.04
N SER A 227 -28.62 -17.29 5.59
CA SER A 227 -27.73 -18.03 6.47
C SER A 227 -26.95 -17.09 7.41
N SER A 228 -26.56 -15.90 6.92
CA SER A 228 -25.91 -14.86 7.72
C SER A 228 -26.82 -14.28 8.80
N CYS A 229 -28.10 -14.04 8.52
CA CYS A 229 -29.06 -13.56 9.52
C CYS A 229 -29.31 -14.60 10.62
N SER A 230 -29.35 -15.88 10.27
CA SER A 230 -29.49 -16.97 11.25
C SER A 230 -28.28 -17.05 12.20
N VAL A 231 -27.07 -16.81 11.69
CA VAL A 231 -25.83 -16.74 12.47
C VAL A 231 -25.82 -15.50 13.37
N THR A 232 -26.19 -14.33 12.85
CA THR A 232 -26.31 -13.09 13.65
C THR A 232 -27.38 -13.23 14.75
N ALA A 233 -28.55 -13.79 14.44
CA ALA A 233 -29.60 -14.04 15.43
C ALA A 233 -29.22 -15.12 16.45
N ALA A 234 -28.40 -16.11 16.07
CA ALA A 234 -27.85 -17.11 16.99
C ALA A 234 -26.73 -16.55 17.87
N ALA A 235 -25.96 -15.57 17.39
CA ALA A 235 -24.97 -14.83 18.17
C ALA A 235 -25.65 -13.90 19.19
N ILE A 236 -26.67 -13.15 18.76
CA ILE A 236 -27.49 -12.29 19.65
C ILE A 236 -28.18 -13.13 20.74
N ARG A 237 -28.79 -14.26 20.37
CA ARG A 237 -29.41 -15.18 21.35
C ARG A 237 -28.42 -15.74 22.37
N ARG A 238 -27.17 -16.00 21.98
CA ARG A 238 -26.11 -16.43 22.90
C ARG A 238 -25.55 -15.31 23.76
N ALA A 239 -25.71 -14.05 23.37
CA ALA A 239 -25.30 -12.90 24.16
C ALA A 239 -26.39 -12.42 25.14
N LEU A 240 -27.64 -12.85 24.95
CA LEU A 240 -28.80 -12.47 25.76
C LEU A 240 -29.32 -13.59 26.67
N GLY A 241 -28.72 -14.78 26.62
CA GLY A 241 -29.03 -15.93 27.49
C GLY A 241 -27.80 -16.35 28.27
#